data_AF-A0A0D0CRU1-F1
#
_entry.id   AF-A0A0D0CRU1-F1
#
_cell.length_a   1.000
_cell.length_b   1.000
_cell.length_c   1.000
_cell.angle_alpha   90.00
_cell.angle_beta   90.00
_cell.angle_gamma   90.00
#
_symmetry.space_group_name_H-M   'P 1'
#
loop_
_entity.id
_entity.type
_entity.pdbx_description
1 polymer ?
#
loop_
_entity_poly.entity_id
_entity_poly.type
_entity_poly.pdbx_seq_one_letter_code
_entity_poly.pdbx_strand_id
1 'polypeptide(L)' 'KLLTHCNEIWSLHRHSPCSSHSFHISGTTEMLLSGMSPDVIKAMGHWSSDSFLHYWHSLELLGPLHTEHLPAPVSAHLSI' A
#
# COMPACT_ATOMS: atom_id res chain seq x y z
N LYS A 1 8.58 11.81 10.98
CA LYS A 1 7.69 12.95 10.60
C LYS A 1 6.48 12.46 9.80
N LEU A 2 6.64 11.91 8.59
CA LEU A 2 5.51 11.35 7.82
C LEU A 2 4.82 10.18 8.55
N LEU A 3 5.55 9.08 8.82
CA LEU A 3 4.95 7.88 9.40
C LEU A 3 4.32 8.13 10.77
N THR A 4 4.94 8.98 11.59
CA THR A 4 4.38 9.42 12.88
C THR A 4 3.00 10.05 12.68
N HIS A 5 2.89 10.99 11.74
CA HIS A 5 1.64 11.66 11.42
C HIS A 5 0.60 10.70 10.82
N CYS A 6 1.02 9.78 9.93
CA CYS A 6 0.13 8.74 9.43
C CYS A 6 -0.42 7.85 10.56
N ASN A 7 0.42 7.45 11.51
CA ASN A 7 0.00 6.64 12.66
C ASN A 7 -0.91 7.39 13.62
N GLU A 8 -0.72 8.70 13.78
CA GLU A 8 -1.66 9.56 14.52
C GLU A 8 -3.04 9.56 13.87
N ILE A 9 -3.10 9.78 12.55
CA ILE A 9 -4.37 9.74 11.78
C ILE A 9 -5.02 8.36 11.86
N TRP A 10 -4.25 7.29 11.65
CA TRP A 10 -4.77 5.91 11.73
C TRP A 10 -5.32 5.57 13.11
N SER A 11 -4.68 6.06 14.18
CA SER A 11 -5.16 5.89 15.55
C SER A 11 -6.55 6.52 15.76
N LEU A 12 -6.83 7.68 15.16
CA LEU A 12 -8.16 8.31 15.20
C LEU A 12 -9.24 7.42 14.59
N HIS A 13 -8.87 6.60 13.60
CA HIS A 13 -9.75 5.64 12.94
C HIS A 13 -9.69 4.22 13.53
N ARG A 14 -9.04 4.04 14.69
CA ARG A 14 -8.88 2.74 15.38
C ARG A 14 -8.12 1.69 14.57
N HIS A 15 -7.22 2.12 13.68
CA HIS A 15 -6.32 1.23 12.97
C HIS A 15 -5.02 1.02 13.76
N SER A 16 -4.43 -0.17 13.60
CA SER A 16 -3.11 -0.46 14.17
C SER A 16 -2.02 0.40 13.53
N PRO A 17 -1.00 0.83 14.30
CA PRO A 17 0.13 1.58 13.76
C PRO A 17 0.85 0.80 12.66
N CYS A 18 1.18 1.47 11.57
CA CYS A 18 1.98 0.90 10.50
C CYS A 18 3.48 1.04 10.82
N SER A 19 4.24 -0.03 10.56
CA SER A 19 5.70 0.00 10.67
C SER A 19 6.32 0.71 9.47
N SER A 20 7.51 1.28 9.64
CA SER A 20 8.25 1.91 8.53
C SER A 20 8.57 0.92 7.42
N HIS A 21 8.82 -0.34 7.78
CA HIS A 21 9.08 -1.39 6.80
C HIS A 21 7.83 -1.71 5.98
N SER A 22 6.68 -1.87 6.63
CA SER A 22 5.40 -2.09 5.97
C SER A 22 5.05 -0.94 5.02
N PHE A 23 5.23 0.31 5.46
CA PHE A 23 5.00 1.49 4.63
C PHE A 23 5.89 1.51 3.39
N HIS A 24 7.16 1.14 3.53
CA HIS A 24 8.12 1.10 2.44
C HIS A 24 7.80 -0.01 1.41
N ILE A 25 7.39 -1.18 1.88
CA ILE A 25 6.90 -2.27 1.02
C ILE A 25 5.63 -1.83 0.28
N SER A 26 4.64 -1.26 0.96
CA SER A 26 3.41 -0.78 0.33
C SER A 26 3.68 0.26 -0.76
N GLY A 27 4.58 1.22 -0.52
CA GLY A 27 4.96 2.20 -1.55
C GLY A 27 5.64 1.54 -2.75
N THR A 28 6.45 0.51 -2.52
CA THR A 28 7.06 -0.28 -3.59
C THR A 28 6.01 -1.03 -4.40
N THR A 29 5.02 -1.64 -3.74
CA THR A 29 3.89 -2.32 -4.39
C THR A 29 3.07 -1.35 -5.26
N GLU A 30 2.82 -0.13 -4.79
CA GLU A 30 2.11 0.89 -5.56
C GLU A 30 2.90 1.33 -6.82
N MET A 31 4.20 1.55 -6.68
CA MET A 31 5.06 1.90 -7.82
C MET A 31 5.12 0.77 -8.85
N LEU A 32 5.22 -0.46 -8.37
CA LEU A 32 5.12 -1.65 -9.21
C LEU A 32 3.78 -1.65 -9.96
N LEU A 33 2.65 -1.48 -9.26
CA LEU A 33 1.30 -1.42 -9.82
C LEU A 33 1.12 -0.34 -10.90
N SER A 34 1.84 0.78 -10.78
CA SER A 34 1.88 1.83 -11.79
C SER A 34 2.64 1.47 -13.07
N GLY A 35 3.21 0.26 -13.15
CA GLY A 35 3.99 -0.22 -14.30
C GLY A 35 5.44 0.27 -14.31
N MET A 36 5.93 0.79 -13.20
CA MET A 36 7.28 1.32 -13.09
C MET A 36 8.31 0.18 -13.13
N SER A 37 9.41 0.38 -13.86
CA SER A 37 10.44 -0.67 -14.01
C SER A 37 11.05 -1.07 -12.65
N PRO A 38 11.22 -2.37 -12.36
CA PRO A 38 11.84 -2.85 -11.12
C PRO A 38 13.20 -2.21 -10.81
N ASP A 39 14.02 -1.93 -11.81
CA ASP A 39 15.34 -1.30 -11.61
C ASP A 39 15.22 0.12 -11.06
N VAL A 40 14.22 0.87 -11.55
CA VAL A 40 13.91 2.24 -11.06
C VAL A 40 13.41 2.17 -9.62
N ILE A 41 12.52 1.23 -9.33
CA ILE A 41 11.97 1.02 -7.98
C ILE A 41 13.08 0.62 -7.00
N LYS A 42 13.98 -0.29 -7.40
CA LYS A 42 15.11 -0.73 -6.61
C LYS A 42 16.03 0.43 -6.27
N ALA A 43 16.33 1.27 -7.25
CA ALA A 43 17.14 2.47 -7.08
C ALA A 43 16.45 3.51 -6.19
N MET A 44 15.16 3.79 -6.37
CA MET A 44 14.42 4.78 -5.57
C MET A 44 14.18 4.33 -4.12
N GLY A 45 13.91 3.04 -3.92
CA GLY A 45 13.69 2.45 -2.60
C GLY A 45 14.97 2.05 -1.88
N HIS A 46 16.15 2.26 -2.47
CA HIS A 46 17.44 1.85 -1.90
C HIS A 46 17.45 0.35 -1.49
N TRP A 47 16.78 -0.49 -2.30
CA TRP A 47 16.67 -1.91 -2.03
C TRP A 47 18.01 -2.61 -2.30
N SER A 48 18.54 -3.30 -1.30
CA SER A 48 19.76 -4.10 -1.45
C SER A 48 19.55 -5.43 -2.18
N SER A 49 18.30 -5.88 -2.30
CA SER A 49 17.90 -7.15 -2.93
C SER A 49 16.62 -7.01 -3.74
N ASP A 50 16.35 -7.98 -4.60
CA ASP A 50 15.13 -8.05 -5.43
C ASP A 50 13.95 -8.71 -4.72
N SER A 51 14.02 -8.87 -3.39
CA SER A 51 12.95 -9.50 -2.59
C SER A 51 11.60 -8.81 -2.73
N PHE A 52 11.58 -7.51 -3.06
CA PHE A 52 10.35 -6.76 -3.31
C PHE A 52 9.58 -7.28 -4.54
N LEU A 53 10.23 -7.96 -5.48
CA LEU A 53 9.58 -8.57 -6.66
C LEU A 53 8.60 -9.69 -6.29
N HIS A 54 8.73 -10.32 -5.12
CA HIS A 54 7.75 -11.32 -4.68
C HIS A 54 6.36 -10.73 -4.44
N TYR A 55 6.30 -9.44 -4.08
CA TYR A 55 5.02 -8.73 -3.93
C TYR A 55 4.38 -8.42 -5.27
N TRP A 56 5.17 -8.28 -6.34
CA TRP A 56 4.67 -8.08 -7.71
C TRP A 56 3.90 -9.29 -8.24
N HIS A 57 4.47 -10.49 -8.09
CA HIS A 57 3.82 -11.71 -8.56
C HIS A 57 2.54 -12.04 -7.79
N SER A 58 2.41 -11.54 -6.57
CA SER A 58 1.22 -11.75 -5.75
C SER A 58 0.07 -10.82 -6.14
N LEU A 59 0.17 -9.98 -7.18
CA LEU A 59 -0.90 -9.04 -7.53
C LEU A 59 -2.23 -9.69 -7.91
N GLU A 60 -2.19 -10.82 -8.61
CA GLU A 60 -3.41 -11.59 -8.89
C GLU A 60 -4.10 -12.08 -7.61
N LEU A 61 -3.34 -12.25 -6.53
CA LEU A 61 -3.83 -12.61 -5.20
C LEU A 61 -4.22 -11.37 -4.36
N LEU A 62 -3.42 -10.31 -4.42
CA LEU A 62 -3.58 -9.11 -3.59
C LEU A 62 -4.71 -8.20 -4.08
N GLY A 63 -4.97 -8.14 -5.39
CA GLY A 63 -6.05 -7.34 -5.96
C GLY A 63 -7.44 -7.74 -5.43
N PRO A 64 -7.83 -9.03 -5.51
CA PRO A 64 -9.08 -9.50 -4.92
C PRO A 64 -9.15 -9.28 -3.41
N LEU A 65 -8.09 -9.63 -2.67
CA LEU A 65 -8.05 -9.46 -1.21
C LEU A 65 -8.19 -7.99 -0.78
N HIS A 66 -7.61 -7.05 -1.52
CA HIS A 66 -7.81 -5.63 -1.25
C HIS A 66 -9.26 -5.22 -1.45
N THR A 67 -9.87 -5.67 -2.55
CA THR A 67 -11.28 -5.37 -2.88
C THR A 67 -12.24 -5.94 -1.85
N GLU A 68 -11.98 -7.14 -1.32
CA GLU A 68 -12.78 -7.78 -0.27
C GLU A 68 -12.74 -7.03 1.06
N HIS A 69 -11.66 -6.32 1.36
CA HIS A 69 -11.50 -5.55 2.61
C HIS A 69 -11.90 -4.08 2.46
N LEU A 70 -12.32 -3.63 1.27
CA LEU A 70 -12.89 -2.31 1.12
C LEU A 70 -14.22 -2.25 1.89
N PRO A 71 -14.45 -1.21 2.71
CA PRO A 71 -15.77 -1.00 3.27
C PRO A 71 -16.76 -0.86 2.12
N ALA A 72 -17.91 -1.52 2.24
CA ALA A 72 -18.98 -1.42 1.25
C ALA A 72 -19.20 0.05 0.90
N PRO A 73 -19.33 0.42 -0.39
CA PRO A 73 -19.46 1.80 -0.79
C PRO A 73 -20.60 2.41 0.03
N VAL A 74 -20.26 3.41 0.85
CA VAL A 74 -21.25 4.19 1.57
C VAL A 74 -22.14 4.75 0.48
N SER A 75 -23.36 4.19 0.38
CA SER A 75 -24.32 4.57 -0.64
C SER A 75 -24.44 6.08 -0.54
N ALA A 76 -23.87 6.79 -1.52
CA ALA A 76 -23.99 8.23 -1.59
C ALA A 76 -25.50 8.47 -1.67
N HIS A 77 -26.05 8.97 -0.56
CA HIS A 77 -27.45 9.33 -0.43
C HIS A 77 -27.68 10.54 -1.35
N LEU A 78 -27.75 10.26 -2.65
CA LEU A 78 -28.21 11.18 -3.67
C LEU A 78 -29.71 11.25 -3.50
N SER A 79 -30.15 12.09 -2.56
CA SER A 79 -31.47 12.68 -2.60
C SER A 79 -31.49 13.67 -3.75
N ILE A 80 -32.17 13.28 -4.83
CA ILE A 80 -32.82 14.20 -5.76
C ILE A 80 -34.31 14.09 -5.47
#